data_AF-A0AAW4U4X8-F1
#
_entry.id   AF-A0AAW4U4X8-F1
#
_cell.length_a   1.000
_cell.length_b   1.000
_cell.length_c   1.000
_cell.angle_alpha   90.00
_cell.angle_beta   90.00
_cell.angle_gamma   90.00
#
_symmetry.space_group_name_H-M   'P 1'
#
loop_
_entity.id
_entity.type
_entity.pdbx_description
1 polymer ?
#
loop_
_entity_poly.entity_id
_entity_poly.type
_entity_poly.pdbx_seq_one_letter_code
_entity_poly.pdbx_strand_id
1 'polypeptide(L)' 'MQESPAFRHGEYVNKEQIYQAVWEEDFLLSDNNIMAFIRKLRKKVEPQADLPGYIITIWGIGYKFK' A
#
# COMPACT_ATOMS: atom_id res chain seq x y z
N MET A 1 -11.82 8.29 -19.06
CA MET A 1 -11.57 8.82 -17.70
C MET A 1 -11.89 7.67 -16.76
N GLN A 2 -10.88 6.89 -16.37
CA GLN A 2 -11.06 5.84 -15.38
C GLN A 2 -11.16 6.54 -14.03
N GLU A 3 -12.29 6.41 -13.33
CA GLU A 3 -12.44 7.04 -12.01
C GLU A 3 -11.39 6.47 -11.04
N SER A 4 -10.66 7.35 -10.35
CA SER A 4 -9.68 6.96 -9.35
C SER A 4 -10.35 6.12 -8.27
N PRO A 5 -9.75 5.00 -7.81
CA PRO A 5 -10.36 4.16 -6.78
C PRO A 5 -10.52 4.98 -5.50
N ALA A 6 -11.78 5.17 -5.07
CA ALA A 6 -12.08 5.84 -3.82
C ALA A 6 -11.66 4.93 -2.64
N PHE A 7 -10.51 5.22 -2.03
CA PHE A 7 -10.04 4.50 -0.84
C PHE A 7 -10.87 4.87 0.37
N ARG A 8 -11.67 3.92 0.88
CA ARG A 8 -12.48 4.12 2.09
C ARG A 8 -11.66 3.82 3.33
N HIS A 9 -11.83 4.63 4.36
CA HIS A 9 -11.15 4.42 5.64
C HIS A 9 -11.52 3.05 6.22
N GLY A 10 -10.50 2.23 6.51
CA GLY A 10 -10.68 0.89 7.07
C GLY A 10 -10.79 -0.24 6.03
N GLU A 11 -10.86 0.06 4.72
CA GLU A 11 -10.75 -0.94 3.66
C GLU A 11 -9.28 -1.30 3.39
N TYR A 12 -9.04 -2.50 2.88
CA TYR A 12 -7.72 -2.93 2.45
C TYR A 12 -7.45 -2.46 1.02
N VAL A 13 -6.19 -2.19 0.73
CA VAL A 13 -5.68 -1.82 -0.60
C VAL A 13 -4.68 -2.85 -1.07
N ASN A 14 -4.89 -3.39 -2.26
CA ASN A 14 -3.97 -4.34 -2.86
C ASN A 14 -2.79 -3.59 -3.52
N LYS A 15 -1.76 -4.33 -3.96
CA LYS A 15 -0.54 -3.72 -4.52
C LYS A 15 -0.79 -3.00 -5.85
N GLU A 16 -1.69 -3.51 -6.67
CA GLU A 16 -2.05 -2.92 -7.97
C GLU A 16 -2.74 -1.57 -7.76
N GLN A 17 -3.68 -1.50 -6.82
CA GLN A 17 -4.36 -0.26 -6.45
C GLN A 17 -3.39 0.78 -5.90
N ILE A 18 -2.44 0.37 -5.04
CA ILE A 18 -1.38 1.27 -4.55
C ILE A 18 -0.54 1.79 -5.72
N TYR A 19 -0.17 0.91 -6.65
CA TYR A 19 0.63 1.30 -7.79
C TYR A 19 -0.09 2.30 -8.69
N GLN A 20 -1.30 1.96 -9.14
CA GLN A 20 -2.12 2.83 -9.99
C GLN A 20 -2.39 4.18 -9.34
N ALA A 21 -2.62 4.22 -8.03
CA ALA A 21 -2.87 5.48 -7.32
C ALA A 21 -1.63 6.36 -7.15
N VAL A 22 -0.42 5.79 -7.17
CA VAL A 22 0.83 6.55 -6.98
C VAL A 22 1.47 6.94 -8.31
N TRP A 23 1.37 6.07 -9.31
CA TRP A 23 2.02 6.26 -10.61
C TRP A 23 1.06 6.61 -11.76
N GLU A 24 -0.27 6.53 -11.55
CA GLU A 24 -1.30 6.81 -12.57
C GLU A 24 -1.15 5.98 -13.86
N GLU A 25 -0.41 4.87 -13.79
CA GLU A 25 -0.07 3.98 -14.90
C GLU A 25 -0.56 2.55 -14.61
N ASP A 26 -0.75 1.77 -15.69
CA ASP A 26 -1.06 0.35 -15.57
C ASP A 26 0.03 -0.39 -14.81
N PHE A 27 -0.37 -1.31 -13.93
CA PHE A 27 0.54 -2.08 -13.12
C PHE A 27 1.44 -2.96 -14.00
N LEU A 28 2.64 -2.46 -14.28
CA LEU A 28 3.70 -3.25 -14.87
C LEU A 28 4.14 -4.27 -13.82
N LEU A 29 3.92 -5.55 -14.12
CA LEU A 29 4.32 -6.70 -13.31
C LEU A 29 5.83 -6.71 -13.00
N SER A 30 6.62 -5.83 -13.63
CA SER A 30 8.04 -5.62 -13.36
C SER A 30 8.25 -4.85 -12.04
N ASP A 31 8.57 -5.60 -10.98
CA ASP A 31 9.41 -5.20 -9.85
C ASP A 31 9.19 -3.83 -9.18
N ASN A 32 7.97 -3.30 -9.22
CA ASN A 32 7.58 -2.26 -8.28
C ASN A 32 7.49 -2.88 -6.89
N ASN A 33 8.59 -2.79 -6.15
CA ASN A 33 8.73 -3.38 -4.82
C ASN A 33 7.95 -2.55 -3.79
N ILE A 34 6.62 -2.54 -3.92
CA ILE A 34 5.67 -1.94 -2.96
C ILE A 34 6.00 -2.39 -1.54
N MET A 35 6.47 -3.63 -1.34
CA MET A 35 6.90 -4.11 -0.02
C MET A 35 8.09 -3.31 0.54
N ALA A 36 9.10 -3.00 -0.27
CA ALA A 36 10.23 -2.18 0.15
C ALA A 36 9.80 -0.74 0.46
N PHE A 37 8.88 -0.18 -0.33
CA PHE A 37 8.31 1.14 -0.04
C PHE A 37 7.51 1.15 1.26
N ILE A 38 6.64 0.16 1.47
CA ILE A 38 5.89 0.00 2.72
C ILE A 38 6.85 -0.16 3.92
N ARG A 39 7.94 -0.92 3.76
CA ARG A 39 8.96 -1.03 4.81
C ARG A 39 9.63 0.31 5.10
N LYS A 40 9.96 1.10 4.07
CA LYS A 40 10.54 2.44 4.24
C LYS A 40 9.54 3.41 4.89
N LEU A 41 8.26 3.32 4.53
CA LEU A 41 7.19 4.13 5.11
C LEU A 41 7.00 3.80 6.59
N ARG A 42 6.88 2.51 6.95
CA ARG A 42 6.78 2.08 8.35
C ARG A 42 7.93 2.60 9.20
N LYS A 43 9.17 2.56 8.69
CA LYS A 43 10.34 3.15 9.37
C LYS A 43 10.23 4.65 9.65
N LYS A 44 9.43 5.38 8.86
CA LYS A 44 9.25 6.84 9.00
C LYS A 44 8.06 7.21 9.87
N VAL A 45 6.97 6.43 9.81
CA VAL A 45 5.69 6.81 10.41
C VAL A 45 5.33 6.00 11.65
N GLU A 46 5.85 4.77 11.77
CA GLU A 46 5.57 3.91 12.93
C GLU A 46 6.57 4.21 14.05
N PRO A 47 6.15 4.17 15.32
CA PRO A 47 7.08 4.19 16.46
C PRO A 47 8.05 2.99 16.43
N GLN A 48 7.57 1.83 15.97
CA GLN A 48 8.34 0.59 15.80
C GLN A 48 7.98 -0.06 14.46
N ALA A 49 8.93 -0.10 13.53
CA ALA A 49 8.67 -0.50 12.14
C ALA A 49 8.38 -2.00 11.96
N ASP A 50 8.88 -2.82 12.89
CA ASP A 50 8.70 -4.27 12.99
C ASP A 50 7.40 -4.66 13.70
N LEU A 51 6.82 -3.75 14.48
CA LEU A 51 5.51 -3.89 15.11
C LEU A 51 4.54 -2.81 14.58
N PRO A 52 4.11 -2.91 13.31
CA PRO A 52 3.31 -1.87 12.67
C PRO A 52 1.93 -1.73 13.31
N GLY A 53 1.60 -0.52 13.76
CA GLY A 53 0.29 -0.15 14.30
C GLY A 53 -0.61 0.56 13.28
N TYR A 54 -0.03 1.28 12.31
CA TYR A 54 -0.75 2.07 11.32
C TYR A 54 -0.91 1.33 10.00
N ILE A 55 0.18 0.82 9.42
CA ILE A 55 0.15 0.14 8.11
C ILE A 55 0.17 -1.37 8.35
N ILE A 56 -0.99 -2.02 8.34
CA ILE A 56 -1.14 -3.45 8.64
C ILE A 56 -1.06 -4.28 7.35
N THR A 57 -0.22 -5.32 7.34
CA THR A 57 -0.20 -6.30 6.24
C THR A 57 -1.35 -7.28 6.42
N ILE A 58 -2.21 -7.42 5.41
CA ILE A 58 -3.18 -8.49 5.31
C ILE A 58 -2.64 -9.51 4.29
N TRP A 59 -2.15 -10.64 4.78
CA TRP A 59 -1.47 -11.65 3.95
C TRP A 59 -2.36 -12.14 2.80
N GLY A 60 -1.78 -12.17 1.59
CA GLY A 60 -2.50 -12.56 0.37
C GLY A 60 -3.48 -11.52 -0.18
N ILE A 61 -3.75 -10.43 0.55
CA ILE A 61 -4.74 -9.41 0.16
C ILE A 61 -4.07 -8.07 -0.14
N GLY A 62 -3.27 -7.54 0.80
CA GLY A 62 -2.71 -6.20 0.64
C GLY A 62 -2.37 -5.53 1.98
N TYR A 63 -2.69 -4.25 2.07
CA TYR A 63 -2.40 -3.41 3.23
C TYR A 63 -3.66 -2.70 3.72
N LYS A 64 -3.75 -2.47 5.02
CA LYS A 64 -4.82 -1.68 5.63
C LYS A 64 -4.21 -0.57 6.47
N PHE A 65 -4.71 0.64 6.32
CA PHE A 65 -4.39 1.73 7.23
C PHE A 65 -5.33 1.70 8.44
N LYS A 66 -4.77 1.86 9.65
CA LYS A 66 -5.47 1.88 10.92
C LYS A 66 -5.11 3.13 11.71
#